data_AF-A0A8X6GML5-F1
#
_entry.id   AF-A0A8X6GML5-F1
#
_cell.length_a   1.000
_cell.length_b   1.000
_cell.length_c   1.000
_cell.angle_alpha   90.00
_cell.angle_beta   90.00
_cell.angle_gamma   90.00
#
_symmetry.space_group_name_H-M   'P 1'
#
loop_
_entity.id
_entity.type
_entity.pdbx_description
1 polymer ?
#
loop_
_entity_poly.entity_id
_entity_poly.type
_entity_poly.pdbx_seq_one_letter_code
_entity_poly.pdbx_strand_id
1 'polypeptide(L)'
;MESTLRATNGILFEDEDMPFIESDDELLGECSQAFLEASQECKDLLSQLGNGLELDSAFRIIERCRRPNKKFNSEEVIFQVLLDADYWLNNRAITIGETNDAIRTLFETLLRRMTSSLEPTDLIRSKTEVRLDEGFNIEITTIRRPVGSGKRNRRVIIPSIDRLRKTSIRCVPDDDLNICCAKAILLAIAEVEKDADLRYLRRKDCCILQKCAIALHQKTGVPQRPCGFEEIALFEQYLKVQVIVISTTALNQVCYKGPVRQDRRIYLWHHDNHFDVITSPKGFYWSNFFCEACFKPFDHIEMHNCSTICHVCRSPSCQIGESKRCSDCDRNTRSEFCFKAHKENGLCDKLYQCRKCCKVILRKVCLRSQHQCGEKRCPSCKKVVAENHMCYLQKESAKKSNEKLIFFDFETDQSTGEHIVNFVVSQYLDGTEFVCEGYNAIDKFCKYLFSPQHKGFTAIAHNMKGFDGQFILRWMLEQGQCPRVIPNGSKIMCITLSALNIRIIDSFNFFPMSISKLPKTFGLEELAKGYFPHLFNCPSNQSYVGSFPDSALFSPSTMSTGDREKIFLWYNGQKTNTFDFKKEMLKYCRSDVDILRRCCKIFREQF
;
A
#
# COMPACT_ATOMS: atom_id res chain seq x y z
N MET A 1 -16.87 -62.52 1.80
CA MET A 1 -16.13 -63.79 1.83
C MET A 1 -14.74 -63.45 1.30
N GLU A 2 -13.87 -62.85 2.11
CA GLU A 2 -13.14 -63.38 3.30
C GLU A 2 -11.67 -63.48 2.87
N SER A 3 -10.80 -62.59 3.38
CA SER A 3 -9.90 -62.80 4.55
C SER A 3 -8.93 -63.98 4.34
N THR A 4 -7.64 -63.89 4.65
CA THR A 4 -7.01 -63.38 5.89
C THR A 4 -5.52 -63.09 5.55
N LEU A 5 -4.93 -61.91 5.78
CA LEU A 5 -4.38 -61.37 7.03
C LEU A 5 -3.37 -62.27 7.80
N ARG A 6 -2.08 -61.86 7.80
CA ARG A 6 -1.14 -61.70 8.95
C ARG A 6 0.29 -61.63 8.40
N ALA A 7 1.16 -60.64 8.66
CA ALA A 7 1.45 -59.80 9.84
C ALA A 7 2.48 -60.41 10.81
N THR A 8 3.61 -59.71 10.92
CA THR A 8 4.50 -59.60 12.09
C THR A 8 5.24 -58.25 11.95
N ASN A 9 5.68 -57.55 13.00
CA ASN A 9 5.21 -57.24 14.36
C ASN A 9 6.40 -56.55 15.04
N GLY A 10 6.16 -55.48 15.80
CA GLY A 10 7.19 -54.85 16.63
C GLY A 10 6.98 -53.35 16.87
N ILE A 11 6.78 -52.79 18.07
CA ILE A 11 6.10 -53.18 19.34
C ILE A 11 6.47 -52.07 20.38
N LEU A 12 5.45 -51.60 21.12
CA LEU A 12 5.45 -50.93 22.45
C LEU A 12 6.27 -49.67 22.78
N PHE A 13 5.54 -48.67 23.30
CA PHE A 13 5.66 -47.91 24.58
C PHE A 13 5.07 -46.49 24.31
N GLU A 14 3.84 -46.14 24.71
CA GLU A 14 3.24 -45.90 26.05
C GLU A 14 3.74 -44.64 26.78
N ASP A 15 2.81 -44.00 27.51
CA ASP A 15 2.72 -42.56 27.87
C ASP A 15 3.40 -42.18 29.23
N GLU A 16 2.98 -41.01 29.77
CA GLU A 16 3.17 -40.46 31.14
C GLU A 16 4.47 -39.63 31.35
N ASP A 17 4.49 -38.44 31.97
CA ASP A 17 3.51 -37.73 32.83
C ASP A 17 3.77 -36.19 32.89
N MET A 18 2.71 -35.38 33.08
CA MET A 18 2.63 -34.20 33.99
C MET A 18 1.31 -33.42 33.79
N PRO A 19 0.67 -32.87 34.85
CA PRO A 19 -0.78 -32.69 34.88
C PRO A 19 -1.30 -31.31 34.47
N PHE A 20 -2.55 -31.28 34.01
CA PHE A 20 -3.39 -30.09 34.04
C PHE A 20 -3.76 -29.72 35.48
N ILE A 21 -3.75 -28.41 35.79
CA ILE A 21 -4.49 -27.83 36.92
C ILE A 21 -5.54 -26.89 36.33
N GLU A 22 -6.79 -27.11 36.70
CA GLU A 22 -7.93 -26.26 36.36
C GLU A 22 -7.87 -24.94 37.15
N SER A 23 -8.00 -23.79 36.47
CA SER A 23 -8.81 -22.64 36.91
C SER A 23 -8.53 -21.39 36.04
N ASP A 24 -9.44 -21.09 35.11
CA ASP A 24 -9.59 -19.72 34.54
C ASP A 24 -10.99 -19.50 33.92
N ASP A 25 -12.00 -20.28 34.36
CA ASP A 25 -13.36 -20.28 33.79
C ASP A 25 -14.20 -19.02 34.14
N GLU A 26 -13.68 -18.10 34.97
CA GLU A 26 -14.35 -16.82 35.24
C GLU A 26 -14.04 -15.72 34.19
N LEU A 27 -12.99 -15.86 33.37
CA LEU A 27 -12.65 -14.87 32.33
C LEU A 27 -13.43 -15.01 31.01
N LEU A 28 -14.08 -16.15 30.78
CA LEU A 28 -14.89 -16.39 29.58
C LEU A 28 -16.36 -15.94 29.72
N GLY A 29 -16.84 -15.74 30.95
CA GLY A 29 -18.22 -15.29 31.22
C GLY A 29 -18.53 -13.91 30.64
N GLU A 30 -17.70 -12.91 30.96
CA GLU A 30 -17.96 -11.50 30.60
C GLU A 30 -17.81 -11.22 29.10
N CYS A 31 -16.95 -11.94 28.38
CA CYS A 31 -16.82 -11.80 26.92
C CYS A 31 -18.04 -12.32 26.15
N SER A 32 -18.77 -13.30 26.68
CA SER A 32 -19.96 -13.86 26.01
C SER A 32 -21.15 -12.91 26.03
N GLN A 33 -21.30 -12.13 27.11
CA GLN A 33 -22.40 -11.19 27.33
C GLN A 33 -22.37 -10.05 26.30
N ALA A 34 -21.21 -9.41 26.13
CA ALA A 34 -21.00 -8.34 25.14
C ALA A 34 -21.19 -8.82 23.69
N PHE A 35 -20.87 -10.09 23.41
CA PHE A 35 -21.06 -10.70 22.09
C PHE A 35 -22.55 -11.02 21.79
N LEU A 36 -23.32 -11.34 22.82
CA LEU A 36 -24.78 -11.53 22.73
C LEU A 36 -25.53 -10.19 22.60
N GLU A 37 -25.10 -9.14 23.29
CA GLU A 37 -25.69 -7.80 23.20
C GLU A 37 -25.52 -7.19 21.78
N ALA A 38 -24.32 -7.29 21.20
CA ALA A 38 -24.06 -6.86 19.81
C ALA A 38 -24.85 -7.67 18.75
N SER A 39 -25.22 -8.91 19.06
CA SER A 39 -26.08 -9.76 18.21
C SER A 39 -27.54 -9.32 18.23
N GLN A 40 -28.00 -8.73 19.34
CA GLN A 40 -29.38 -8.31 19.52
C GLN A 40 -29.65 -6.94 18.86
N GLU A 41 -28.72 -5.98 18.97
CA GLU A 41 -28.81 -4.70 18.23
C GLU A 41 -28.89 -4.90 16.70
N CYS A 42 -28.20 -5.91 16.16
CA CYS A 42 -28.29 -6.27 14.74
C CYS A 42 -29.68 -6.82 14.34
N LYS A 43 -30.37 -7.54 15.24
CA LYS A 43 -31.72 -8.06 14.97
C LYS A 43 -32.78 -6.97 14.99
N ASP A 44 -32.62 -5.96 15.85
CA ASP A 44 -33.54 -4.81 15.89
C ASP A 44 -33.33 -3.85 14.71
N LEU A 45 -32.12 -3.78 14.15
CA LEU A 45 -31.86 -3.13 12.86
C LEU A 45 -32.49 -3.88 11.66
N LEU A 46 -32.51 -5.21 11.71
CA LEU A 46 -33.14 -6.05 10.68
C LEU A 46 -34.68 -6.06 10.78
N SER A 47 -35.26 -5.94 11.97
CA SER A 47 -36.73 -5.89 12.15
C SER A 47 -37.34 -4.54 11.77
N GLN A 48 -36.55 -3.46 11.73
CA GLN A 48 -36.98 -2.13 11.26
C GLN A 48 -36.91 -1.96 9.73
N LEU A 49 -36.21 -2.84 9.02
CA LEU A 49 -36.20 -2.89 7.55
C LEU A 49 -37.33 -3.77 7.03
N GLY A 50 -38.53 -3.21 7.00
CA GLY A 50 -39.74 -3.91 6.56
C GLY A 50 -39.67 -4.44 5.11
N ASN A 51 -40.13 -5.69 4.95
CA ASN A 51 -40.44 -6.39 3.69
C ASN A 51 -39.26 -6.82 2.79
N GLY A 52 -38.63 -7.95 3.16
CA GLY A 52 -38.67 -9.15 2.31
C GLY A 52 -37.67 -9.27 1.15
N LEU A 53 -36.40 -9.57 1.47
CA LEU A 53 -35.43 -10.15 0.53
C LEU A 53 -34.54 -11.19 1.26
N GLU A 54 -34.85 -12.50 1.11
CA GLU A 54 -33.98 -13.59 1.57
C GLU A 54 -32.77 -13.76 0.63
N LEU A 55 -31.77 -12.90 0.80
CA LEU A 55 -30.57 -12.82 -0.04
C LEU A 55 -29.72 -14.10 -0.07
N ASP A 56 -29.85 -14.99 0.92
CA ASP A 56 -29.17 -16.31 0.96
C ASP A 56 -29.56 -17.22 -0.22
N SER A 57 -30.69 -16.97 -0.88
CA SER A 57 -31.16 -17.74 -2.05
C SER A 57 -30.60 -17.25 -3.40
N ALA A 58 -29.97 -16.07 -3.45
CA ALA A 58 -29.49 -15.46 -4.71
C ALA A 58 -28.10 -15.96 -5.17
N PHE A 59 -27.33 -16.60 -4.28
CA PHE A 59 -25.95 -17.03 -4.53
C PHE A 59 -25.69 -18.45 -4.01
N ARG A 60 -25.16 -19.35 -4.83
CA ARG A 60 -24.69 -20.67 -4.39
C ARG A 60 -23.18 -20.71 -4.32
N ILE A 61 -22.63 -20.82 -3.11
CA ILE A 61 -21.19 -20.96 -2.85
C ILE A 61 -20.87 -22.45 -2.67
N ILE A 62 -19.99 -22.99 -3.50
CA ILE A 62 -19.62 -24.41 -3.54
C ILE A 62 -18.11 -24.56 -3.34
N GLU A 63 -17.67 -25.32 -2.34
CA GLU A 63 -16.26 -25.73 -2.22
C GLU A 63 -15.93 -26.71 -3.36
N ARG A 64 -15.02 -26.33 -4.27
CA ARG A 64 -14.65 -27.12 -5.46
C ARG A 64 -13.43 -28.00 -5.22
N CYS A 65 -12.51 -27.59 -4.37
CA CYS A 65 -11.30 -28.34 -4.05
C CYS A 65 -10.69 -27.84 -2.74
N ARG A 66 -10.22 -28.76 -1.90
CA ARG A 66 -9.32 -28.51 -0.77
C ARG A 66 -8.10 -29.40 -0.94
N ARG A 67 -6.89 -28.83 -0.85
CA ARG A 67 -5.64 -29.59 -1.03
C ARG A 67 -4.50 -29.05 -0.15
N PRO A 68 -3.63 -29.92 0.40
CA PRO A 68 -2.48 -29.50 1.19
C PRO A 68 -1.38 -28.89 0.32
N ASN A 69 -1.07 -27.63 0.55
CA ASN A 69 0.00 -26.87 -0.08
C ASN A 69 1.33 -27.10 0.64
N LYS A 70 1.99 -28.22 0.31
CA LYS A 70 3.27 -28.66 0.91
C LYS A 70 4.42 -27.63 0.82
N LYS A 71 4.31 -26.59 -0.02
CA LYS A 71 5.33 -25.54 -0.15
C LYS A 71 5.25 -24.49 0.96
N PHE A 72 4.07 -24.30 1.55
CA PHE A 72 3.82 -23.30 2.60
C PHE A 72 3.23 -23.92 3.88
N ASN A 73 3.19 -25.25 3.95
CA ASN A 73 2.59 -26.02 5.06
C ASN A 73 1.16 -25.57 5.42
N SER A 74 0.34 -25.28 4.40
CA SER A 74 -1.02 -24.74 4.56
C SER A 74 -2.04 -25.56 3.75
N GLU A 75 -3.34 -25.32 3.95
CA GLU A 75 -4.36 -25.75 2.99
C GLU A 75 -4.59 -24.71 1.88
N GLU A 76 -4.96 -25.17 0.69
CA GLU A 76 -5.48 -24.34 -0.41
C GLU A 76 -6.91 -24.78 -0.68
N VAL A 77 -7.88 -23.88 -0.46
CA VAL A 77 -9.31 -24.11 -0.69
C VAL A 77 -9.80 -23.23 -1.84
N ILE A 78 -10.51 -23.84 -2.79
CA ILE A 78 -11.05 -23.19 -3.98
C ILE A 78 -12.57 -23.23 -3.90
N PHE A 79 -13.22 -22.07 -3.84
CA PHE A 79 -14.67 -21.93 -3.91
C PHE A 79 -15.12 -21.46 -5.30
N GLN A 80 -16.25 -21.97 -5.76
CA GLN A 80 -17.00 -21.39 -6.88
C GLN A 80 -18.25 -20.70 -6.34
N VAL A 81 -18.51 -19.48 -6.80
CA VAL A 81 -19.77 -18.76 -6.55
C VAL A 81 -20.59 -18.79 -7.83
N LEU A 82 -21.84 -19.25 -7.74
CA LEU A 82 -22.82 -19.22 -8.81
C LEU A 82 -23.90 -18.17 -8.47
N LEU A 83 -24.19 -17.30 -9.43
CA LEU A 83 -25.30 -16.34 -9.38
C LEU A 83 -26.55 -17.01 -9.96
N ASP A 84 -27.66 -17.00 -9.23
CA ASP A 84 -28.94 -17.50 -9.74
C ASP A 84 -29.63 -16.38 -10.55
N ALA A 85 -29.44 -16.40 -11.87
CA ALA A 85 -29.91 -15.33 -12.75
C ALA A 85 -31.44 -15.20 -12.79
N ASP A 86 -32.17 -16.31 -12.58
CA ASP A 86 -33.63 -16.33 -12.63
C ASP A 86 -34.25 -15.67 -11.39
N TYR A 87 -33.55 -15.66 -10.25
CA TYR A 87 -33.93 -14.89 -9.06
C TYR A 87 -33.95 -13.38 -9.34
N TRP A 88 -32.95 -12.88 -10.08
CA TRP A 88 -32.81 -11.45 -10.41
C TRP A 88 -33.69 -11.01 -11.58
N LEU A 89 -33.93 -11.87 -12.56
CA LEU A 89 -34.77 -11.55 -13.73
C LEU A 89 -36.26 -11.38 -13.39
N ASN A 90 -36.75 -12.10 -12.36
CA ASN A 90 -38.14 -12.04 -11.94
C ASN A 90 -38.47 -10.82 -11.05
N ASN A 91 -37.50 -10.29 -10.30
CA ASN A 91 -37.67 -9.12 -9.43
C ASN A 91 -37.27 -7.80 -10.13
N ARG A 92 -38.17 -7.25 -10.95
CA ARG A 92 -37.99 -5.96 -11.67
C ARG A 92 -37.90 -4.69 -10.79
N ALA A 93 -37.80 -4.84 -9.48
CA ALA A 93 -37.80 -3.73 -8.51
C ALA A 93 -36.45 -3.46 -7.83
N ILE A 94 -35.41 -4.25 -8.11
CA ILE A 94 -34.12 -4.12 -7.39
C ILE A 94 -33.38 -2.85 -7.84
N THR A 95 -33.10 -1.98 -6.89
CA THR A 95 -32.34 -0.74 -7.07
C THR A 95 -30.83 -0.98 -6.97
N ILE A 96 -30.06 0.02 -7.40
CA ILE A 96 -28.59 0.01 -7.29
C ILE A 96 -28.14 -0.02 -5.81
N GLY A 97 -28.97 0.43 -4.86
CA GLY A 97 -28.69 0.34 -3.42
C GLY A 97 -28.67 -1.12 -2.96
N GLU A 98 -29.81 -1.81 -3.12
CA GLU A 98 -29.99 -3.22 -2.76
C GLU A 98 -28.99 -4.14 -3.48
N THR A 99 -28.55 -3.78 -4.70
CA THR A 99 -27.48 -4.50 -5.40
C THR A 99 -26.12 -4.39 -4.69
N ASN A 100 -25.78 -3.23 -4.11
CA ASN A 100 -24.53 -3.08 -3.35
C ASN A 100 -24.60 -3.80 -2.01
N ASP A 101 -25.75 -3.78 -1.34
CA ASP A 101 -25.94 -4.50 -0.07
C ASP A 101 -25.88 -6.01 -0.30
N ALA A 102 -26.51 -6.55 -1.35
CA ALA A 102 -26.37 -7.95 -1.77
C ALA A 102 -24.90 -8.35 -2.03
N ILE A 103 -24.13 -7.51 -2.73
CA ILE A 103 -22.69 -7.75 -2.97
C ILE A 103 -21.90 -7.70 -1.65
N ARG A 104 -22.24 -6.79 -0.74
CA ARG A 104 -21.59 -6.67 0.56
C ARG A 104 -21.86 -7.90 1.43
N THR A 105 -23.12 -8.34 1.54
CA THR A 105 -23.52 -9.57 2.24
C THR A 105 -22.82 -10.79 1.64
N LEU A 106 -22.69 -10.89 0.31
CA LEU A 106 -21.92 -11.95 -0.34
C LEU A 106 -20.46 -11.98 0.14
N PHE A 107 -19.78 -10.82 0.19
CA PHE A 107 -18.39 -10.74 0.68
C PHE A 107 -18.28 -11.06 2.17
N GLU A 108 -19.21 -10.58 3.00
CA GLU A 108 -19.22 -10.85 4.45
C GLU A 108 -19.49 -12.35 4.75
N THR A 109 -20.41 -13.00 4.01
CA THR A 109 -20.67 -14.45 4.11
C THR A 109 -19.51 -15.30 3.59
N LEU A 110 -18.85 -14.89 2.51
CA LEU A 110 -17.61 -15.52 2.04
C LEU A 110 -16.50 -15.42 3.09
N LEU A 111 -16.28 -14.23 3.67
CA LEU A 111 -15.29 -14.04 4.73
C LEU A 111 -15.59 -14.93 5.93
N ARG A 112 -16.81 -14.91 6.46
CA ARG A 112 -17.22 -15.77 7.60
C ARG A 112 -16.98 -17.26 7.33
N ARG A 113 -17.26 -17.76 6.13
CA ARG A 113 -17.01 -19.18 5.76
C ARG A 113 -15.54 -19.50 5.51
N MET A 114 -14.72 -18.51 5.13
CA MET A 114 -13.26 -18.69 4.99
C MET A 114 -12.52 -18.59 6.34
N THR A 115 -13.07 -17.87 7.32
CA THR A 115 -12.46 -17.65 8.64
C THR A 115 -13.02 -18.53 9.76
N SER A 116 -14.05 -19.34 9.52
CA SER A 116 -14.72 -20.14 10.57
C SER A 116 -13.87 -21.27 11.17
N SER A 117 -12.63 -21.44 10.70
CA SER A 117 -11.66 -22.44 11.17
C SER A 117 -10.23 -21.89 11.14
N LEU A 118 -10.08 -20.57 11.29
CA LEU A 118 -8.79 -19.86 11.28
C LEU A 118 -8.63 -19.09 12.59
N GLU A 119 -7.42 -19.06 13.13
CA GLU A 119 -7.07 -18.28 14.31
C GLU A 119 -6.82 -16.80 13.93
N PRO A 120 -6.90 -15.84 14.87
CA PRO A 120 -6.67 -14.41 14.60
C PRO A 120 -5.30 -14.06 14.01
N THR A 121 -4.34 -15.00 14.04
CA THR A 121 -2.99 -14.90 13.49
C THR A 121 -2.85 -15.38 12.04
N ASP A 122 -3.87 -16.01 11.46
CA ASP A 122 -3.79 -16.64 10.13
C ASP A 122 -3.87 -15.63 8.96
N LEU A 123 -2.99 -15.81 7.99
CA LEU A 123 -2.70 -14.82 6.95
C LEU A 123 -3.40 -15.14 5.61
N ILE A 124 -4.55 -14.51 5.36
CA ILE A 124 -5.36 -14.72 4.15
C ILE A 124 -4.83 -13.91 2.95
N ARG A 125 -4.67 -14.56 1.79
CA ARG A 125 -4.24 -13.91 0.54
C ARG A 125 -5.10 -14.32 -0.66
N SER A 126 -5.98 -13.43 -1.11
CA SER A 126 -6.84 -13.65 -2.28
C SER A 126 -6.15 -13.27 -3.61
N LYS A 127 -6.62 -13.88 -4.71
CA LYS A 127 -6.26 -13.53 -6.09
C LYS A 127 -7.52 -13.58 -6.95
N THR A 128 -7.98 -12.43 -7.43
CA THR A 128 -9.21 -12.32 -8.24
C THR A 128 -8.90 -12.02 -9.72
N GLU A 129 -9.48 -12.83 -10.60
CA GLU A 129 -9.57 -12.64 -12.06
C GLU A 129 -10.93 -13.15 -12.52
N VAL A 130 -11.69 -12.36 -13.30
CA VAL A 130 -13.17 -12.41 -13.30
C VAL A 130 -13.66 -11.45 -14.46
N ARG A 131 -14.66 -11.81 -15.31
CA ARG A 131 -15.30 -11.02 -16.41
C ARG A 131 -16.84 -10.88 -16.29
N LEU A 132 -17.54 -9.84 -16.76
CA LEU A 132 -18.98 -9.63 -16.39
C LEU A 132 -20.06 -10.58 -16.96
N ASP A 133 -19.71 -11.45 -17.88
CA ASP A 133 -20.46 -12.66 -18.28
C ASP A 133 -20.22 -13.85 -17.32
N GLU A 134 -19.14 -13.78 -16.53
CA GLU A 134 -18.63 -14.76 -15.55
C GLU A 134 -18.05 -14.03 -14.28
N GLY A 135 -18.78 -13.04 -13.70
CA GLY A 135 -18.40 -12.13 -12.57
C GLY A 135 -17.25 -11.10 -12.80
N PHE A 136 -17.22 -9.86 -12.32
CA PHE A 136 -16.27 -8.76 -12.75
C PHE A 136 -14.81 -8.62 -12.19
N ASN A 137 -13.84 -8.17 -13.00
CA ASN A 137 -12.50 -7.66 -12.59
C ASN A 137 -12.47 -6.14 -12.31
N ILE A 138 -11.63 -5.70 -11.36
CA ILE A 138 -11.34 -4.27 -11.11
C ILE A 138 -9.87 -3.96 -11.40
N GLU A 139 -9.59 -3.32 -12.54
CA GLU A 139 -8.28 -2.69 -12.81
C GLU A 139 -8.40 -1.16 -12.72
N ILE A 140 -7.76 -0.54 -11.71
CA ILE A 140 -7.69 0.92 -11.58
C ILE A 140 -6.36 1.44 -12.16
N THR A 141 -6.29 1.56 -13.49
CA THR A 141 -5.19 2.27 -14.15
C THR A 141 -5.54 3.74 -14.37
N THR A 142 -4.89 4.63 -13.61
CA THR A 142 -4.92 6.09 -13.88
C THR A 142 -3.52 6.56 -14.30
N ILE A 143 -3.36 6.95 -15.58
CA ILE A 143 -2.12 7.54 -16.10
C ILE A 143 -2.42 8.84 -16.85
N ARG A 144 -1.87 9.96 -16.36
CA ARG A 144 -1.15 10.95 -17.20
C ARG A 144 -0.28 11.86 -16.33
N ARG A 145 0.95 12.09 -16.81
CA ARG A 145 1.90 13.09 -16.27
C ARG A 145 1.59 14.47 -16.89
N PRO A 146 2.00 15.56 -16.24
CA PRO A 146 3.00 16.44 -16.83
C PRO A 146 4.32 16.47 -16.06
N VAL A 147 5.33 17.15 -16.62
CA VAL A 147 6.70 17.24 -16.07
C VAL A 147 6.96 18.67 -15.56
N GLY A 148 7.48 18.78 -14.34
CA GLY A 148 8.46 19.80 -13.92
C GLY A 148 8.07 21.28 -13.88
N SER A 149 7.90 21.82 -12.67
CA SER A 149 8.63 23.02 -12.21
C SER A 149 8.73 22.98 -10.68
N GLY A 150 9.69 23.69 -10.09
CA GLY A 150 9.99 23.58 -8.65
C GLY A 150 9.22 24.58 -7.79
N LYS A 151 8.68 24.13 -6.63
CA LYS A 151 8.97 24.70 -5.29
C LYS A 151 8.24 23.95 -4.16
N ARG A 152 9.01 23.56 -3.13
CA ARG A 152 8.70 23.34 -1.70
C ARG A 152 7.54 22.43 -1.22
N ASN A 153 6.59 21.97 -2.04
CA ASN A 153 5.59 20.98 -1.58
C ASN A 153 5.62 19.68 -2.41
N ARG A 154 5.57 18.54 -1.72
CA ARG A 154 5.52 17.16 -2.25
C ARG A 154 4.42 16.37 -1.52
N ARG A 155 3.94 15.26 -2.08
CA ARG A 155 3.07 14.30 -1.35
C ARG A 155 3.80 13.80 -0.11
N VAL A 156 3.09 13.45 0.96
CA VAL A 156 3.68 12.67 2.07
C VAL A 156 4.23 11.36 1.50
N ILE A 157 5.52 11.11 1.70
CA ILE A 157 6.23 9.89 1.30
C ILE A 157 6.81 9.21 2.54
N ILE A 158 7.34 10.00 3.48
CA ILE A 158 8.02 9.52 4.69
C ILE A 158 7.47 10.32 5.88
N PRO A 159 6.52 9.78 6.66
CA PRO A 159 5.80 10.51 7.71
C PRO A 159 6.69 11.37 8.62
N SER A 160 7.67 10.74 9.27
CA SER A 160 8.66 11.38 10.15
C SER A 160 9.44 12.56 9.54
N ILE A 161 9.69 12.56 8.22
CA ILE A 161 10.39 13.66 7.52
C ILE A 161 9.40 14.69 6.98
N ASP A 162 8.25 14.26 6.50
CA ASP A 162 7.25 15.11 5.85
C ASP A 162 6.44 15.95 6.83
N ARG A 163 6.20 15.47 8.06
CA ARG A 163 5.58 16.26 9.13
C ARG A 163 6.31 17.59 9.34
N LEU A 164 7.64 17.53 9.41
CA LEU A 164 8.52 18.67 9.69
C LEU A 164 8.68 19.64 8.51
N ARG A 165 8.48 19.16 7.27
CA ARG A 165 8.80 19.91 6.04
C ARG A 165 7.59 20.51 5.33
N LYS A 166 6.39 19.95 5.52
CA LYS A 166 5.19 20.35 4.75
C LYS A 166 4.43 21.48 5.45
N THR A 167 4.27 22.61 4.75
CA THR A 167 3.46 23.74 5.25
C THR A 167 1.97 23.45 5.38
N SER A 168 1.48 22.34 4.81
CA SER A 168 0.12 21.83 4.96
C SER A 168 -0.11 21.00 6.22
N ILE A 169 0.92 20.85 7.06
CA ILE A 169 0.91 20.10 8.32
C ILE A 169 1.30 21.07 9.44
N ARG A 170 0.75 20.90 10.64
CA ARG A 170 1.27 21.49 11.87
C ARG A 170 1.68 20.34 12.77
N CYS A 171 2.96 20.29 13.11
CA CYS A 171 3.44 19.32 14.08
C CYS A 171 2.87 19.66 15.45
N VAL A 172 2.20 18.70 16.08
CA VAL A 172 1.89 18.76 17.50
C VAL A 172 3.16 18.39 18.27
N PRO A 173 3.54 19.13 19.32
CA PRO A 173 4.65 18.73 20.19
C PRO A 173 4.31 17.41 20.88
N ASP A 174 5.27 16.48 20.86
CA ASP A 174 5.21 15.24 21.63
C ASP A 174 5.16 15.55 23.15
N ASP A 175 4.52 14.67 23.93
CA ASP A 175 4.39 14.82 25.39
C ASP A 175 4.26 13.48 26.11
N ASP A 176 4.74 13.45 27.35
CA ASP A 176 4.77 12.24 28.19
C ASP A 176 3.37 11.84 28.71
N LEU A 177 2.36 12.70 28.55
CA LEU A 177 0.97 12.44 28.95
C LEU A 177 0.17 11.74 27.83
N ASN A 178 0.74 11.59 26.64
CA ASN A 178 0.12 11.01 25.45
C ASN A 178 -1.18 11.70 24.98
N ILE A 179 -1.39 12.98 25.34
CA ILE A 179 -2.63 13.74 25.02
C ILE A 179 -2.57 14.44 23.64
N CYS A 180 -1.73 13.94 22.73
CA CYS A 180 -1.50 14.56 21.42
C CYS A 180 -2.78 14.70 20.57
N CYS A 181 -3.74 13.78 20.69
CA CYS A 181 -5.04 13.87 20.02
C CYS A 181 -5.84 15.12 20.43
N ALA A 182 -6.03 15.35 21.74
CA ALA A 182 -6.70 16.52 22.26
C ALA A 182 -5.97 17.83 21.86
N LYS A 183 -4.63 17.83 21.92
CA LYS A 183 -3.81 18.95 21.43
C LYS A 183 -4.01 19.22 19.94
N ALA A 184 -4.06 18.17 19.10
CA ALA A 184 -4.27 18.28 17.66
C ALA A 184 -5.65 18.86 17.32
N ILE A 185 -6.71 18.38 17.99
CA ILE A 185 -8.08 18.90 17.81
C ILE A 185 -8.15 20.39 18.14
N LEU A 186 -7.63 20.80 19.31
CA LEU A 186 -7.64 22.20 19.74
C LEU A 186 -6.82 23.10 18.80
N LEU A 187 -5.63 22.66 18.38
CA LEU A 187 -4.78 23.40 17.44
C LEU A 187 -5.42 23.52 16.05
N ALA A 188 -6.15 22.49 15.60
CA ALA A 188 -6.84 22.51 14.33
C ALA A 188 -8.06 23.45 14.33
N ILE A 189 -8.81 23.49 15.43
CA ILE A 189 -9.91 24.45 15.64
C ILE A 189 -9.36 25.88 15.59
N ALA A 190 -8.29 26.17 16.33
CA ALA A 190 -7.65 27.49 16.32
C ALA A 190 -7.15 27.92 14.93
N GLU A 191 -6.67 26.99 14.08
CA GLU A 191 -6.26 27.31 12.70
C GLU A 191 -7.47 27.59 11.78
N VAL A 192 -8.59 26.88 11.96
CA VAL A 192 -9.84 27.15 11.21
C VAL A 192 -10.45 28.49 11.62
N GLU A 193 -10.45 28.80 12.92
CA GLU A 193 -11.01 30.03 13.49
C GLU A 193 -10.08 31.25 13.32
N LYS A 194 -8.83 31.01 12.88
CA LYS A 194 -7.77 32.02 12.72
C LYS A 194 -7.47 32.79 14.01
N ASP A 195 -7.43 32.05 15.11
CA ASP A 195 -7.12 32.59 16.44
C ASP A 195 -5.81 33.38 16.41
N ALA A 196 -5.83 34.60 16.96
CA ALA A 196 -4.66 35.46 17.06
C ALA A 196 -3.53 34.80 17.88
N ASP A 197 -3.90 34.01 18.89
CA ASP A 197 -2.98 33.36 19.82
C ASP A 197 -2.47 31.99 19.33
N LEU A 198 -2.85 31.57 18.12
CA LEU A 198 -2.33 30.36 17.47
C LEU A 198 -0.78 30.35 17.37
N ARG A 199 -0.13 31.52 17.33
CA ARG A 199 1.34 31.60 17.40
C ARG A 199 1.90 31.14 18.75
N TYR A 200 1.19 31.41 19.84
CA TYR A 200 1.58 30.99 21.19
C TYR A 200 1.22 29.52 21.42
N LEU A 201 0.06 29.03 20.98
CA LEU A 201 -0.31 27.61 21.09
C LEU A 201 0.67 26.66 20.37
N ARG A 202 1.42 27.15 19.38
CA ARG A 202 2.41 26.39 18.60
C ARG A 202 3.81 26.30 19.21
N ARG A 203 4.08 27.02 20.31
CA ARG A 203 5.40 27.03 20.96
C ARG A 203 5.60 25.75 21.78
N LYS A 204 6.75 25.07 21.64
CA LYS A 204 7.06 23.85 22.42
C LYS A 204 7.09 24.10 23.93
N ASP A 205 7.48 25.31 24.34
CA ASP A 205 7.50 25.78 25.73
C ASP A 205 6.14 26.30 26.23
N CYS A 206 5.10 26.28 25.39
CA CYS A 206 3.78 26.79 25.75
C CYS A 206 2.93 25.73 26.46
N CYS A 207 2.87 25.81 27.79
CA CYS A 207 1.99 24.95 28.58
C CYS A 207 0.48 25.21 28.36
N ILE A 208 0.06 26.26 27.62
CA ILE A 208 -1.35 26.59 27.40
C ILE A 208 -2.05 25.47 26.63
N LEU A 209 -1.50 25.04 25.48
CA LEU A 209 -2.13 23.97 24.67
C LEU A 209 -2.27 22.67 25.47
N GLN A 210 -1.28 22.34 26.32
CA GLN A 210 -1.33 21.20 27.23
C GLN A 210 -2.40 21.37 28.33
N LYS A 211 -2.49 22.53 28.98
CA LYS A 211 -3.53 22.83 29.97
C LYS A 211 -4.94 22.75 29.37
N CYS A 212 -5.13 23.28 28.16
CA CYS A 212 -6.39 23.20 27.44
C CYS A 212 -6.75 21.76 27.05
N ALA A 213 -5.77 20.95 26.64
CA ALA A 213 -5.97 19.52 26.35
C ALA A 213 -6.35 18.73 27.62
N ILE A 214 -5.64 18.92 28.74
CA ILE A 214 -5.97 18.31 30.03
C ILE A 214 -7.39 18.70 30.48
N ALA A 215 -7.75 19.99 30.36
CA ALA A 215 -9.09 20.46 30.67
C ALA A 215 -10.17 19.87 29.74
N LEU A 216 -9.86 19.59 28.46
CA LEU A 216 -10.76 18.92 27.54
C LEU A 216 -11.00 17.45 27.96
N HIS A 217 -9.95 16.71 28.28
CA HIS A 217 -10.04 15.36 28.85
C HIS A 217 -10.93 15.34 30.11
N GLN A 218 -10.66 16.22 31.07
CA GLN A 218 -11.45 16.35 32.31
C GLN A 218 -12.93 16.67 32.04
N LYS A 219 -13.23 17.60 31.13
CA LYS A 219 -14.61 18.05 30.83
C LYS A 219 -15.43 17.04 30.02
N THR A 220 -14.77 16.09 29.36
CA THR A 220 -15.42 15.04 28.54
C THR A 220 -15.40 13.66 29.20
N GLY A 221 -14.77 13.53 30.37
CA GLY A 221 -14.58 12.24 31.05
C GLY A 221 -13.56 11.31 30.39
N VAL A 222 -12.89 11.75 29.31
CA VAL A 222 -11.93 10.94 28.57
C VAL A 222 -10.61 10.82 29.37
N PRO A 223 -10.15 9.61 29.74
CA PRO A 223 -8.89 9.43 30.46
C PRO A 223 -7.68 10.00 29.70
N GLN A 224 -6.67 10.50 30.43
CA GLN A 224 -5.44 11.04 29.83
C GLN A 224 -4.53 9.88 29.38
N ARG A 225 -4.78 9.38 28.17
CA ARG A 225 -4.08 8.27 27.52
C ARG A 225 -4.15 8.42 25.99
N PRO A 226 -3.45 7.60 25.19
CA PRO A 226 -3.67 7.54 23.75
C PRO A 226 -5.16 7.38 23.40
N CYS A 227 -5.62 8.17 22.43
CA CYS A 227 -7.02 8.24 22.01
C CYS A 227 -7.25 7.49 20.69
N GLY A 228 -8.30 6.68 20.64
CA GLY A 228 -8.87 6.09 19.44
C GLY A 228 -10.05 6.90 18.90
N PHE A 229 -10.92 6.24 18.16
CA PHE A 229 -12.05 6.87 17.49
C PHE A 229 -13.22 7.22 18.42
N GLU A 230 -13.38 6.48 19.52
CA GLU A 230 -14.41 6.73 20.54
C GLU A 230 -14.14 8.02 21.31
N GLU A 231 -12.90 8.22 21.77
CA GLU A 231 -12.49 9.45 22.44
C GLU A 231 -12.57 10.66 21.51
N ILE A 232 -12.23 10.48 20.23
CA ILE A 232 -12.41 11.51 19.20
C ILE A 232 -13.89 11.89 19.06
N ALA A 233 -14.82 10.93 19.07
CA ALA A 233 -16.25 11.21 19.01
C ALA A 233 -16.75 12.00 20.22
N LEU A 234 -16.27 11.70 21.43
CA LEU A 234 -16.59 12.45 22.65
C LEU A 234 -16.07 13.90 22.59
N PHE A 235 -14.81 14.10 22.18
CA PHE A 235 -14.26 15.44 21.96
C PHE A 235 -15.01 16.21 20.87
N GLU A 236 -15.36 15.54 19.77
CA GLU A 236 -16.09 16.10 18.64
C GLU A 236 -17.51 16.57 19.03
N GLN A 237 -18.21 15.75 19.82
CA GLN A 237 -19.53 16.07 20.37
C GLN A 237 -19.47 17.29 21.29
N TYR A 238 -18.52 17.30 22.23
CA TYR A 238 -18.34 18.39 23.19
C TYR A 238 -17.96 19.71 22.51
N LEU A 239 -16.95 19.67 21.63
CA LEU A 239 -16.44 20.85 20.95
C LEU A 239 -17.33 21.32 19.79
N LYS A 240 -18.32 20.53 19.36
CA LYS A 240 -19.21 20.83 18.22
C LYS A 240 -18.42 21.11 16.94
N VAL A 241 -17.58 20.16 16.55
CA VAL A 241 -16.78 20.16 15.31
C VAL A 241 -17.11 18.92 14.47
N GLN A 242 -16.62 18.83 13.23
CA GLN A 242 -16.48 17.59 12.48
C GLN A 242 -14.99 17.23 12.36
N VAL A 243 -14.59 16.06 12.86
CA VAL A 243 -13.22 15.54 12.78
C VAL A 243 -13.12 14.53 11.64
N ILE A 244 -12.11 14.72 10.78
CA ILE A 244 -11.71 13.77 9.76
C ILE A 244 -10.29 13.30 10.07
N VAL A 245 -10.08 12.00 10.29
CA VAL A 245 -8.73 11.45 10.51
C VAL A 245 -8.27 10.72 9.25
N ILE A 246 -7.06 11.05 8.81
CA ILE A 246 -6.31 10.32 7.78
C ILE A 246 -5.18 9.56 8.49
N SER A 247 -5.01 8.25 8.25
CA SER A 247 -3.97 7.45 8.94
C SER A 247 -2.95 6.85 7.99
N THR A 248 -1.65 6.83 8.36
CA THR A 248 -0.61 6.09 7.63
C THR A 248 -0.90 4.60 7.58
N THR A 249 -1.39 4.03 8.68
CA THR A 249 -1.82 2.60 8.75
C THR A 249 -2.93 2.28 7.76
N ALA A 250 -3.77 3.27 7.42
CA ALA A 250 -4.80 3.18 6.38
C ALA A 250 -4.30 3.62 4.99
N LEU A 251 -2.99 3.51 4.71
CA LEU A 251 -2.34 3.96 3.47
C LEU A 251 -2.57 5.45 3.14
N ASN A 252 -2.58 6.29 4.18
CA ASN A 252 -2.97 7.69 4.12
C ASN A 252 -4.37 7.90 3.49
N GLN A 253 -5.34 7.04 3.83
CA GLN A 253 -6.76 7.24 3.55
C GLN A 253 -7.50 7.74 4.80
N VAL A 254 -8.73 8.24 4.61
CA VAL A 254 -9.61 8.59 5.74
C VAL A 254 -10.05 7.32 6.46
N CYS A 255 -9.69 7.20 7.74
CA CYS A 255 -10.07 6.09 8.62
C CYS A 255 -11.19 6.45 9.60
N TYR A 256 -11.39 7.75 9.88
CA TYR A 256 -12.48 8.26 10.70
C TYR A 256 -13.12 9.49 10.07
N LYS A 257 -14.45 9.56 10.16
CA LYS A 257 -15.28 10.67 9.70
C LYS A 257 -16.47 10.80 10.64
N GLY A 258 -16.44 11.78 11.53
CA GLY A 258 -17.58 12.09 12.38
C GLY A 258 -18.76 12.73 11.63
N PRO A 259 -19.90 12.97 12.30
CA PRO A 259 -21.13 13.47 11.69
C PRO A 259 -20.94 14.82 11.00
N VAL A 260 -21.75 15.08 9.97
CA VAL A 260 -21.62 16.28 9.15
C VAL A 260 -22.09 17.51 9.93
N ARG A 261 -21.12 18.34 10.37
CA ARG A 261 -21.35 19.72 10.82
C ARG A 261 -20.82 20.65 9.73
N GLN A 262 -21.69 21.51 9.19
CA GLN A 262 -21.38 22.33 8.01
C GLN A 262 -20.51 23.56 8.32
N ASP A 263 -20.45 23.94 9.59
CA ASP A 263 -19.86 25.16 10.13
C ASP A 263 -18.40 25.00 10.56
N ARG A 264 -18.01 23.84 11.12
CA ARG A 264 -16.66 23.63 11.67
C ARG A 264 -16.14 22.22 11.34
N ARG A 265 -15.19 22.10 10.39
CA ARG A 265 -14.50 20.83 10.07
C ARG A 265 -12.99 20.95 10.21
N ILE A 266 -12.37 19.97 10.85
CA ILE A 266 -10.92 19.83 10.98
C ILE A 266 -10.42 18.52 10.37
N TYR A 267 -9.13 18.49 10.01
CA TYR A 267 -8.45 17.30 9.48
C TYR A 267 -7.23 16.97 10.34
N LEU A 268 -7.15 15.74 10.82
CA LEU A 268 -6.04 15.20 11.58
C LEU A 268 -5.29 14.14 10.76
N TRP A 269 -4.01 14.00 11.05
CA TRP A 269 -3.16 12.95 10.50
C TRP A 269 -2.63 12.08 11.62
N HIS A 270 -3.04 10.81 11.62
CA HIS A 270 -2.53 9.79 12.53
C HIS A 270 -1.34 9.07 11.87
N HIS A 271 -0.19 9.08 12.54
CA HIS A 271 1.02 8.38 12.12
C HIS A 271 1.91 8.12 13.34
N ASP A 272 2.64 7.00 13.36
CA ASP A 272 3.59 6.66 14.44
C ASP A 272 2.99 6.81 15.87
N ASN A 273 1.71 6.42 16.04
CA ASN A 273 0.88 6.59 17.25
C ASN A 273 0.71 8.05 17.74
N HIS A 274 0.86 9.02 16.84
CA HIS A 274 0.80 10.45 17.09
C HIS A 274 -0.23 11.14 16.17
N PHE A 275 -0.78 12.27 16.61
CA PHE A 275 -1.73 13.08 15.83
C PHE A 275 -1.15 14.46 15.47
N ASP A 276 -0.97 14.71 14.17
CA ASP A 276 -0.65 16.04 13.62
C ASP A 276 -1.88 16.68 12.97
N VAL A 277 -1.87 18.01 12.79
CA VAL A 277 -2.96 18.74 12.12
C VAL A 277 -2.71 18.88 10.62
N ILE A 278 -3.69 18.52 9.80
CA ILE A 278 -3.70 18.81 8.36
C ILE A 278 -4.42 20.14 8.13
N THR A 279 -3.68 21.20 7.81
CA THR A 279 -4.25 22.53 7.51
C THR A 279 -4.71 22.67 6.07
N SER A 280 -4.34 21.74 5.20
CA SER A 280 -4.82 21.71 3.81
C SER A 280 -4.75 20.29 3.23
N PRO A 281 -5.88 19.58 3.07
CA PRO A 281 -5.89 18.24 2.47
C PRO A 281 -5.27 18.18 1.07
N LYS A 282 -5.58 19.15 0.19
CA LYS A 282 -4.93 19.26 -1.13
C LYS A 282 -3.40 19.42 -1.03
N GLY A 283 -2.94 20.17 -0.02
CA GLY A 283 -1.52 20.35 0.27
C GLY A 283 -0.87 19.08 0.82
N PHE A 284 -1.56 18.33 1.70
CA PHE A 284 -1.13 17.05 2.26
C PHE A 284 -0.88 16.01 1.15
N TYR A 285 -1.89 15.79 0.30
CA TYR A 285 -1.81 14.85 -0.82
C TYR A 285 -0.95 15.35 -2.00
N TRP A 286 -0.62 16.65 -2.03
CA TRP A 286 0.02 17.32 -3.17
C TRP A 286 -0.77 17.13 -4.47
N SER A 287 -2.05 17.49 -4.40
CA SER A 287 -2.97 17.51 -5.53
C SER A 287 -3.49 18.92 -5.78
N ASN A 288 -3.93 19.21 -7.01
CA ASN A 288 -4.53 20.51 -7.31
C ASN A 288 -5.86 20.73 -6.54
N PHE A 289 -6.61 19.66 -6.34
CA PHE A 289 -7.92 19.67 -5.68
C PHE A 289 -8.06 18.49 -4.70
N PHE A 290 -9.00 18.62 -3.78
CA PHE A 290 -9.44 17.56 -2.88
C PHE A 290 -10.96 17.58 -2.84
N CYS A 291 -11.61 16.42 -3.01
CA CYS A 291 -13.06 16.33 -2.94
C CYS A 291 -13.50 16.09 -1.50
N GLU A 292 -14.16 17.06 -0.89
CA GLU A 292 -14.69 16.92 0.47
C GLU A 292 -15.87 15.95 0.59
N ALA A 293 -16.55 15.65 -0.53
CA ALA A 293 -17.72 14.77 -0.53
C ALA A 293 -17.36 13.27 -0.61
N CYS A 294 -16.17 12.92 -1.13
CA CYS A 294 -15.67 11.54 -1.17
C CYS A 294 -14.24 11.37 -0.62
N PHE A 295 -13.69 12.41 -0.01
CA PHE A 295 -12.37 12.49 0.62
C PHE A 295 -11.17 12.03 -0.24
N LYS A 296 -11.26 12.21 -1.57
CA LYS A 296 -10.21 11.80 -2.52
C LYS A 296 -9.50 13.00 -3.16
N PRO A 297 -8.16 13.01 -3.24
CA PRO A 297 -7.40 14.00 -3.99
C PRO A 297 -7.55 13.80 -5.51
N PHE A 298 -7.48 14.88 -6.29
CA PHE A 298 -7.47 14.83 -7.76
C PHE A 298 -6.81 16.07 -8.39
N ASP A 299 -6.23 15.92 -9.58
CA ASP A 299 -5.49 17.00 -10.26
C ASP A 299 -6.28 17.75 -11.33
N HIS A 300 -7.37 17.16 -11.81
CA HIS A 300 -8.14 17.64 -12.95
C HIS A 300 -9.65 17.53 -12.69
N ILE A 301 -10.31 18.67 -12.51
CA ILE A 301 -11.76 18.77 -12.21
C ILE A 301 -12.65 18.08 -13.25
N GLU A 302 -12.23 18.07 -14.52
CA GLU A 302 -12.98 17.38 -15.57
C GLU A 302 -12.91 15.85 -15.45
N MET A 303 -11.82 15.31 -14.88
CA MET A 303 -11.57 13.87 -14.72
C MET A 303 -12.12 13.29 -13.40
N HIS A 304 -12.48 14.14 -12.43
CA HIS A 304 -12.90 13.68 -11.12
C HIS A 304 -14.26 12.96 -11.19
N ASN A 305 -14.29 11.69 -10.77
CA ASN A 305 -15.52 10.91 -10.68
C ASN A 305 -15.89 10.69 -9.21
N CYS A 306 -17.12 11.05 -8.85
CA CYS A 306 -17.64 11.04 -7.49
C CYS A 306 -19.17 11.04 -7.57
N SER A 307 -19.80 10.10 -6.88
CA SER A 307 -21.27 9.91 -6.87
C SER A 307 -22.01 11.00 -6.11
N THR A 308 -21.36 11.63 -5.12
CA THR A 308 -21.95 12.63 -4.21
C THR A 308 -21.82 14.08 -4.72
N ILE A 309 -21.35 14.29 -5.95
CA ILE A 309 -21.33 15.61 -6.62
C ILE A 309 -22.02 15.55 -7.98
N CYS A 310 -22.47 16.71 -8.47
CA CYS A 310 -23.05 16.78 -9.81
C CYS A 310 -22.02 16.45 -10.91
N HIS A 311 -22.30 15.46 -11.75
CA HIS A 311 -21.46 15.13 -12.91
C HIS A 311 -21.32 16.29 -13.93
N VAL A 312 -22.24 17.27 -13.92
CA VAL A 312 -22.25 18.41 -14.84
C VAL A 312 -21.32 19.53 -14.36
N CYS A 313 -21.64 20.14 -13.21
CA CYS A 313 -20.92 21.30 -12.67
C CYS A 313 -19.85 20.96 -11.61
N ARG A 314 -19.75 19.69 -11.17
CA ARG A 314 -18.87 19.19 -10.10
C ARG A 314 -19.10 19.80 -8.71
N SER A 315 -20.20 20.52 -8.50
CA SER A 315 -20.60 21.00 -7.16
C SER A 315 -21.31 19.92 -6.33
N PRO A 316 -21.04 19.82 -5.01
CA PRO A 316 -21.85 19.02 -4.08
C PRO A 316 -23.23 19.64 -3.82
N SER A 317 -23.37 20.97 -3.86
CA SER A 317 -24.61 21.72 -3.58
C SER A 317 -25.45 21.97 -4.84
N CYS A 318 -25.36 21.09 -5.84
CA CYS A 318 -26.07 21.28 -7.11
C CYS A 318 -27.57 21.01 -6.97
N GLN A 319 -28.36 22.08 -6.90
CA GLN A 319 -29.82 22.03 -6.92
C GLN A 319 -30.36 21.49 -8.26
N ILE A 320 -31.47 20.77 -8.18
CA ILE A 320 -32.30 20.33 -9.32
C ILE A 320 -33.41 21.37 -9.50
N GLY A 321 -33.66 21.78 -10.73
CA GLY A 321 -34.72 22.70 -11.13
C GLY A 321 -34.95 22.58 -12.64
N GLU A 322 -35.29 23.69 -13.29
CA GLU A 322 -35.47 23.68 -14.75
C GLU A 322 -34.17 23.33 -15.49
N SER A 323 -34.21 22.28 -16.31
CA SER A 323 -33.03 21.79 -17.02
C SER A 323 -32.74 22.61 -18.28
N LYS A 324 -31.51 23.09 -18.42
CA LYS A 324 -31.08 23.96 -19.52
C LYS A 324 -29.98 23.26 -20.34
N ARG A 325 -30.11 23.24 -21.67
CA ARG A 325 -29.06 22.75 -22.58
C ARG A 325 -28.03 23.86 -22.79
N CYS A 326 -26.77 23.62 -22.48
CA CYS A 326 -25.72 24.60 -22.78
C CYS A 326 -25.40 24.62 -24.29
N SER A 327 -25.47 25.79 -24.94
CA SER A 327 -25.11 25.99 -26.36
C SER A 327 -23.68 25.57 -26.71
N ASP A 328 -22.75 25.89 -25.80
CA ASP A 328 -21.31 25.90 -26.09
C ASP A 328 -20.70 24.50 -25.98
N CYS A 329 -21.28 23.68 -25.09
CA CYS A 329 -20.84 22.32 -24.79
C CYS A 329 -21.91 21.23 -24.97
N ASP A 330 -23.15 21.55 -25.32
CA ASP A 330 -24.30 20.62 -25.47
C ASP A 330 -24.68 19.78 -24.24
N ARG A 331 -24.03 20.01 -23.09
CA ARG A 331 -24.33 19.33 -21.82
C ARG A 331 -25.64 19.87 -21.23
N ASN A 332 -26.48 18.98 -20.70
CA ASN A 332 -27.65 19.36 -19.91
C ASN A 332 -27.24 19.78 -18.50
N THR A 333 -27.54 21.02 -18.11
CA THR A 333 -27.37 21.53 -16.74
C THR A 333 -28.67 21.38 -15.97
N ARG A 334 -28.60 21.00 -14.69
CA ARG A 334 -29.76 20.61 -13.86
C ARG A 334 -30.60 21.78 -13.32
N SER A 335 -30.14 23.01 -13.51
CA SER A 335 -30.70 24.26 -12.99
C SER A 335 -29.88 25.45 -13.53
N GLU A 336 -30.36 26.68 -13.39
CA GLU A 336 -29.56 27.88 -13.71
C GLU A 336 -28.30 27.99 -12.81
N PHE A 337 -28.38 27.55 -11.54
CA PHE A 337 -27.22 27.41 -10.66
C PHE A 337 -26.18 26.45 -11.24
N CYS A 338 -26.62 25.27 -11.73
CA CYS A 338 -25.76 24.33 -12.43
C CYS A 338 -25.19 24.93 -13.73
N PHE A 339 -25.96 25.76 -14.44
CA PHE A 339 -25.52 26.49 -15.62
C PHE A 339 -24.41 27.49 -15.31
N LYS A 340 -24.54 28.30 -14.27
CA LYS A 340 -23.48 29.24 -13.83
C LYS A 340 -22.22 28.48 -13.37
N ALA A 341 -22.38 27.53 -12.45
CA ALA A 341 -21.25 26.81 -11.85
C ALA A 341 -20.42 25.99 -12.85
N HIS A 342 -21.02 25.37 -13.89
CA HIS A 342 -20.23 24.63 -14.88
C HIS A 342 -19.41 25.52 -15.83
N LYS A 343 -19.80 26.79 -16.01
CA LYS A 343 -19.00 27.79 -16.72
C LYS A 343 -17.87 28.32 -15.84
N GLU A 344 -18.18 28.74 -14.61
CA GLU A 344 -17.19 29.26 -13.66
C GLU A 344 -16.08 28.23 -13.34
N ASN A 345 -16.42 26.95 -13.23
CA ASN A 345 -15.45 25.86 -13.03
C ASN A 345 -14.63 25.49 -14.29
N GLY A 346 -14.81 26.20 -15.42
CA GLY A 346 -14.11 25.95 -16.68
C GLY A 346 -14.41 24.56 -17.29
N LEU A 347 -15.53 23.93 -16.92
CA LEU A 347 -15.91 22.61 -17.40
C LEU A 347 -16.50 22.66 -18.82
N CYS A 348 -17.16 23.77 -19.17
CA CYS A 348 -17.72 24.05 -20.49
C CYS A 348 -16.64 24.04 -21.60
N ASP A 349 -15.46 24.57 -21.29
CA ASP A 349 -14.33 24.70 -22.22
C ASP A 349 -13.55 23.38 -22.38
N LYS A 350 -13.65 22.49 -21.39
CA LYS A 350 -12.90 21.22 -21.34
C LYS A 350 -13.70 20.03 -21.85
N LEU A 351 -15.01 20.04 -21.67
CA LEU A 351 -15.92 18.94 -21.98
C LEU A 351 -17.01 19.40 -22.96
N TYR A 352 -17.51 18.49 -23.79
CA TYR A 352 -18.75 18.66 -24.53
C TYR A 352 -19.51 17.33 -24.59
N GLN A 353 -20.79 17.38 -24.94
CA GLN A 353 -21.62 16.21 -25.18
C GLN A 353 -21.94 16.12 -26.68
N CYS A 354 -21.82 14.93 -27.27
CA CYS A 354 -22.24 14.74 -28.66
C CYS A 354 -23.78 14.63 -28.73
N ARG A 355 -24.44 15.40 -29.60
CA ARG A 355 -25.91 15.31 -29.79
C ARG A 355 -26.38 13.98 -30.38
N LYS A 356 -25.53 13.27 -31.13
CA LYS A 356 -25.88 12.02 -31.82
C LYS A 356 -25.71 10.78 -30.92
N CYS A 357 -24.57 10.65 -30.24
CA CYS A 357 -24.27 9.47 -29.41
C CYS A 357 -24.33 9.73 -27.89
N CYS A 358 -24.71 10.93 -27.45
CA CYS A 358 -24.81 11.36 -26.05
C CYS A 358 -23.52 11.24 -25.19
N LYS A 359 -22.41 10.73 -25.73
CA LYS A 359 -21.12 10.60 -25.04
C LYS A 359 -20.59 11.98 -24.63
N VAL A 360 -20.07 12.08 -23.40
CA VAL A 360 -19.36 13.26 -22.89
C VAL A 360 -17.87 13.09 -23.18
N ILE A 361 -17.30 14.04 -23.93
CA ILE A 361 -15.97 13.96 -24.53
C ILE A 361 -15.11 15.14 -24.08
N LEU A 362 -13.85 14.86 -23.77
CA LEU A 362 -12.82 15.86 -23.48
C LEU A 362 -12.34 16.52 -24.77
N ARG A 363 -12.41 17.85 -24.87
CA ARG A 363 -11.90 18.59 -26.06
C ARG A 363 -10.42 18.33 -26.33
N LYS A 364 -9.61 18.12 -25.27
CA LYS A 364 -8.19 17.72 -25.34
C LYS A 364 -7.94 16.28 -25.85
N VAL A 365 -8.99 15.51 -26.10
CA VAL A 365 -8.92 14.13 -26.63
C VAL A 365 -9.46 14.06 -28.05
N CYS A 366 -10.56 14.75 -28.33
CA CYS A 366 -11.15 14.87 -29.67
C CYS A 366 -11.94 16.19 -29.76
N LEU A 367 -11.66 17.02 -30.77
CA LEU A 367 -12.40 18.26 -31.01
C LEU A 367 -13.83 17.96 -31.47
N ARG A 368 -14.79 18.83 -31.14
CA ARG A 368 -16.22 18.66 -31.50
C ARG A 368 -16.46 18.54 -33.02
N SER A 369 -15.60 19.15 -33.83
CA SER A 369 -15.60 19.07 -35.30
C SER A 369 -14.99 17.78 -35.87
N GLN A 370 -14.17 17.06 -35.08
CA GLN A 370 -13.46 15.85 -35.50
C GLN A 370 -14.12 14.55 -35.00
N HIS A 371 -15.12 14.66 -34.13
CA HIS A 371 -15.74 13.49 -33.51
C HIS A 371 -16.71 12.79 -34.47
N GLN A 372 -16.44 11.51 -34.75
CA GLN A 372 -17.40 10.61 -35.40
C GLN A 372 -17.99 9.65 -34.36
N CYS A 373 -19.29 9.38 -34.46
CA CYS A 373 -19.96 8.42 -33.58
C CYS A 373 -19.59 6.98 -33.96
N GLY A 374 -19.49 6.10 -32.97
CA GLY A 374 -18.91 4.76 -33.14
C GLY A 374 -17.38 4.71 -32.93
N GLU A 375 -16.68 5.85 -32.96
CA GLU A 375 -15.26 5.86 -32.65
C GLU A 375 -14.97 5.67 -31.15
N LYS A 376 -13.85 5.00 -30.86
CA LYS A 376 -13.26 4.82 -29.54
C LYS A 376 -11.80 5.24 -29.53
N ARG A 377 -11.28 5.60 -28.36
CA ARG A 377 -9.83 5.82 -28.20
C ARG A 377 -9.16 4.48 -27.90
N CYS A 378 -8.27 4.02 -28.77
CA CYS A 378 -7.48 2.82 -28.49
C CYS A 378 -6.54 3.08 -27.29
N PRO A 379 -6.52 2.23 -26.25
CA PRO A 379 -5.62 2.41 -25.10
C PRO A 379 -4.14 2.25 -25.50
N SER A 380 -3.85 1.34 -26.44
CA SER A 380 -2.50 1.00 -26.88
C SER A 380 -1.90 2.08 -27.79
N CYS A 381 -2.48 2.34 -28.97
CA CYS A 381 -1.95 3.33 -29.92
C CYS A 381 -2.35 4.79 -29.59
N LYS A 382 -3.27 5.01 -28.63
CA LYS A 382 -3.75 6.32 -28.12
C LYS A 382 -4.46 7.22 -29.13
N LYS A 383 -4.65 6.76 -30.37
CA LYS A 383 -5.45 7.40 -31.44
C LYS A 383 -6.95 7.16 -31.24
N VAL A 384 -7.76 8.03 -31.84
CA VAL A 384 -9.21 7.79 -32.05
C VAL A 384 -9.34 6.93 -33.30
N VAL A 385 -10.18 5.90 -33.22
CA VAL A 385 -10.28 4.81 -34.21
C VAL A 385 -11.70 4.23 -34.23
N ALA A 386 -12.07 3.55 -35.31
CA ALA A 386 -13.33 2.82 -35.41
C ALA A 386 -13.46 1.68 -34.37
N GLU A 387 -14.69 1.24 -34.13
CA GLU A 387 -15.02 0.24 -33.11
C GLU A 387 -14.35 -1.13 -33.37
N ASN A 388 -14.13 -1.49 -34.63
CA ASN A 388 -13.47 -2.72 -35.09
C ASN A 388 -11.93 -2.61 -35.18
N HIS A 389 -11.30 -1.58 -34.61
CA HIS A 389 -9.86 -1.36 -34.73
C HIS A 389 -9.00 -2.47 -34.11
N MET A 390 -8.29 -3.20 -34.98
CA MET A 390 -7.20 -4.11 -34.61
C MET A 390 -5.92 -3.31 -34.38
N CYS A 391 -5.49 -3.18 -33.12
CA CYS A 391 -4.27 -2.44 -32.78
C CYS A 391 -3.04 -3.35 -32.81
N TYR A 392 -2.31 -3.35 -33.92
CA TYR A 392 -1.03 -4.05 -34.02
C TYR A 392 0.04 -3.46 -33.10
N LEU A 393 0.95 -4.31 -32.61
CA LEU A 393 2.05 -3.91 -31.74
C LEU A 393 2.93 -2.87 -32.46
N GLN A 394 3.06 -1.69 -31.87
CA GLN A 394 3.88 -0.62 -32.45
C GLN A 394 5.33 -0.79 -32.03
N LYS A 395 6.28 -0.58 -32.94
CA LYS A 395 7.72 -0.54 -32.62
C LYS A 395 7.98 0.64 -31.67
N GLU A 396 8.28 0.38 -30.40
CA GLU A 396 8.76 1.45 -29.52
C GLU A 396 10.15 1.91 -29.99
N SER A 397 10.35 3.22 -30.04
CA SER A 397 11.68 3.80 -30.17
C SER A 397 12.50 3.51 -28.91
N ALA A 398 13.79 3.18 -29.08
CA ALA A 398 14.72 3.06 -27.95
C ALA A 398 14.67 4.32 -27.07
N LYS A 399 14.61 4.12 -25.75
CA LYS A 399 14.57 5.21 -24.78
C LYS A 399 15.99 5.76 -24.63
N LYS A 400 16.14 7.09 -24.60
CA LYS A 400 17.42 7.73 -24.32
C LYS A 400 18.03 7.14 -23.04
N SER A 401 19.35 6.93 -23.05
CA SER A 401 20.11 6.52 -21.88
C SER A 401 19.92 7.52 -20.73
N ASN A 402 19.99 7.01 -19.50
CA ASN A 402 19.85 7.80 -18.29
C ASN A 402 20.83 7.24 -17.26
N GLU A 403 21.67 8.11 -16.72
CA GLU A 403 22.73 7.75 -15.77
C GLU A 403 22.24 7.69 -14.33
N LYS A 404 20.98 8.07 -14.09
CA LYS A 404 20.30 8.01 -12.78
C LYS A 404 19.98 6.57 -12.36
N LEU A 405 21.02 5.79 -12.14
CA LEU A 405 20.98 4.41 -11.65
C LEU A 405 21.60 4.36 -10.25
N ILE A 406 21.00 3.54 -9.39
CA ILE A 406 21.55 3.12 -8.10
C ILE A 406 21.59 1.59 -8.14
N PHE A 407 22.69 1.00 -7.74
CA PHE A 407 22.86 -0.43 -7.53
C PHE A 407 22.91 -0.66 -6.03
N PHE A 408 22.29 -1.73 -5.52
CA PHE A 408 22.30 -2.02 -4.09
C PHE A 408 22.16 -3.52 -3.82
N ASP A 409 22.55 -3.91 -2.62
CA ASP A 409 22.45 -5.27 -2.09
C ASP A 409 22.31 -5.21 -0.55
N PHE A 410 21.71 -6.24 0.05
CA PHE A 410 21.40 -6.31 1.48
C PHE A 410 22.07 -7.53 2.12
N GLU A 411 22.64 -7.37 3.31
CA GLU A 411 22.88 -8.49 4.21
C GLU A 411 21.77 -8.56 5.27
N THR A 412 21.41 -9.78 5.63
CA THR A 412 20.37 -10.06 6.62
C THR A 412 20.87 -10.98 7.72
N ASP A 413 20.54 -10.63 8.94
CA ASP A 413 20.46 -11.58 10.05
C ASP A 413 19.29 -12.52 9.81
N GLN A 414 19.42 -13.80 10.19
CA GLN A 414 18.39 -14.84 10.09
C GLN A 414 18.30 -15.69 11.37
N SER A 415 18.95 -15.27 12.45
CA SER A 415 19.08 -16.03 13.71
C SER A 415 17.77 -16.22 14.47
N THR A 416 16.75 -15.41 14.19
CA THR A 416 15.39 -15.52 14.75
C THR A 416 14.44 -16.40 13.92
N GLY A 417 14.90 -16.90 12.76
CA GLY A 417 14.04 -17.51 11.75
C GLY A 417 13.37 -16.51 10.78
N GLU A 418 13.41 -15.21 11.08
CA GLU A 418 13.06 -14.15 10.14
C GLU A 418 14.31 -13.46 9.59
N HIS A 419 14.29 -13.07 8.31
CA HIS A 419 15.34 -12.24 7.74
C HIS A 419 15.19 -10.77 8.15
N ILE A 420 16.22 -10.20 8.79
CA ILE A 420 16.25 -8.80 9.22
C ILE A 420 17.46 -8.11 8.59
N VAL A 421 17.23 -7.10 7.76
CA VAL A 421 18.29 -6.32 7.08
C VAL A 421 19.11 -5.53 8.10
N ASN A 422 20.36 -5.94 8.32
CA ASN A 422 21.30 -5.29 9.23
C ASN A 422 22.47 -4.59 8.51
N PHE A 423 22.62 -4.79 7.20
CA PHE A 423 23.62 -4.10 6.37
C PHE A 423 23.07 -3.79 4.98
N VAL A 424 23.46 -2.64 4.44
CA VAL A 424 23.15 -2.25 3.06
C VAL A 424 24.35 -1.54 2.45
N VAL A 425 24.76 -1.96 1.25
CA VAL A 425 25.62 -1.17 0.37
C VAL A 425 24.83 -0.72 -0.84
N SER A 426 25.07 0.52 -1.28
CA SER A 426 24.55 1.01 -2.55
C SER A 426 25.55 1.92 -3.26
N GLN A 427 25.56 1.89 -4.59
CA GLN A 427 26.45 2.69 -5.42
C GLN A 427 25.66 3.35 -6.55
N TYR A 428 25.96 4.61 -6.85
CA TYR A 428 25.53 5.24 -8.10
C TYR A 428 26.29 4.66 -9.30
N LEU A 429 25.87 4.97 -10.52
CA LEU A 429 26.54 4.50 -11.75
C LEU A 429 28.03 4.89 -11.81
N ASP A 430 28.39 6.07 -11.32
CA ASP A 430 29.78 6.56 -11.24
C ASP A 430 30.64 5.83 -10.20
N GLY A 431 30.03 5.03 -9.31
CA GLY A 431 30.70 4.32 -8.22
C GLY A 431 30.67 5.04 -6.88
N THR A 432 30.09 6.25 -6.81
CA THR A 432 29.86 6.95 -5.53
C THR A 432 29.00 6.09 -4.61
N GLU A 433 29.48 5.83 -3.39
CA GLU A 433 28.91 4.82 -2.47
C GLU A 433 28.11 5.43 -1.31
N PHE A 434 27.09 4.70 -0.87
CA PHE A 434 26.34 4.93 0.36
C PHE A 434 26.14 3.61 1.10
N VAL A 435 26.59 3.55 2.36
CA VAL A 435 26.55 2.36 3.23
C VAL A 435 25.67 2.63 4.44
N CYS A 436 24.93 1.63 4.90
CA CYS A 436 24.17 1.67 6.15
C CYS A 436 24.38 0.39 6.97
N GLU A 437 24.75 0.58 8.24
CA GLU A 437 24.97 -0.51 9.20
C GLU A 437 23.93 -0.49 10.33
N GLY A 438 23.68 -1.67 10.90
CA GLY A 438 22.81 -1.93 12.06
C GLY A 438 21.36 -2.26 11.68
N TYR A 439 20.58 -2.74 12.65
CA TYR A 439 19.19 -3.21 12.45
C TYR A 439 18.18 -2.13 12.02
N ASN A 440 18.60 -0.87 11.85
CA ASN A 440 17.83 0.19 11.18
C ASN A 440 18.35 0.53 9.78
N ALA A 441 19.19 -0.32 9.18
CA ALA A 441 19.79 -0.09 7.86
C ALA A 441 18.73 -0.02 6.75
N ILE A 442 17.69 -0.86 6.78
CA ILE A 442 16.57 -0.77 5.82
C ILE A 442 15.84 0.58 5.89
N ASP A 443 15.62 1.12 7.08
CA ASP A 443 14.95 2.41 7.26
C ASP A 443 15.84 3.57 6.79
N LYS A 444 17.12 3.58 7.17
CA LYS A 444 18.11 4.55 6.68
C LYS A 444 18.20 4.51 5.14
N PHE A 445 18.32 3.31 4.56
CA PHE A 445 18.42 3.11 3.12
C PHE A 445 17.15 3.55 2.39
N CYS A 446 15.96 3.17 2.85
CA CYS A 446 14.71 3.59 2.23
C CYS A 446 14.47 5.10 2.38
N LYS A 447 14.82 5.71 3.51
CA LYS A 447 14.79 7.17 3.71
C LYS A 447 15.72 7.91 2.75
N TYR A 448 16.91 7.35 2.51
CA TYR A 448 17.86 7.82 1.50
C TYR A 448 17.32 7.62 0.08
N LEU A 449 16.91 6.40 -0.29
CA LEU A 449 16.44 6.05 -1.64
C LEU A 449 15.21 6.88 -2.05
N PHE A 450 14.19 6.99 -1.20
CA PHE A 450 12.96 7.74 -1.50
C PHE A 450 13.04 9.24 -1.13
N SER A 451 14.25 9.79 -1.03
CA SER A 451 14.48 11.22 -0.87
C SER A 451 14.33 12.00 -2.21
N PRO A 452 14.06 13.32 -2.18
CA PRO A 452 13.80 14.10 -3.39
C PRO A 452 14.99 14.21 -4.37
N GLN A 453 16.23 14.03 -3.90
CA GLN A 453 17.43 14.02 -4.74
C GLN A 453 17.38 12.88 -5.77
N HIS A 454 16.79 11.74 -5.43
CA HIS A 454 16.66 10.59 -6.32
C HIS A 454 15.44 10.66 -7.26
N LYS A 455 14.85 11.84 -7.47
CA LYS A 455 13.73 12.01 -8.39
C LYS A 455 14.11 11.57 -9.82
N GLY A 456 13.42 10.53 -10.30
CA GLY A 456 13.65 9.92 -11.61
C GLY A 456 14.76 8.86 -11.67
N PHE A 457 15.29 8.40 -10.54
CA PHE A 457 16.26 7.30 -10.49
C PHE A 457 15.62 5.93 -10.67
N THR A 458 16.42 4.96 -11.10
CA THR A 458 16.09 3.54 -11.08
C THR A 458 17.09 2.79 -10.21
N ALA A 459 16.63 2.21 -9.11
CA ALA A 459 17.41 1.31 -8.28
C ALA A 459 17.37 -0.11 -8.85
N ILE A 460 18.49 -0.82 -8.77
CA ILE A 460 18.70 -2.15 -9.34
C ILE A 460 19.39 -3.03 -8.30
N ALA A 461 18.78 -4.17 -7.99
CA ALA A 461 19.37 -5.23 -7.16
C ALA A 461 19.29 -6.57 -7.90
N HIS A 462 20.02 -7.57 -7.44
CA HIS A 462 20.11 -8.87 -8.10
C HIS A 462 19.21 -9.92 -7.42
N ASN A 463 18.25 -10.47 -8.16
CA ASN A 463 17.16 -11.29 -7.61
C ASN A 463 16.23 -10.54 -6.62
N MET A 464 16.19 -9.21 -6.70
CA MET A 464 15.29 -8.32 -5.92
C MET A 464 13.84 -8.82 -5.86
N LYS A 465 13.36 -9.40 -6.97
CA LYS A 465 12.00 -9.94 -7.07
C LYS A 465 11.70 -11.10 -6.13
N GLY A 466 12.74 -11.83 -5.72
CA GLY A 466 12.65 -12.97 -4.82
C GLY A 466 12.95 -12.63 -3.36
N PHE A 467 13.67 -11.53 -3.09
CA PHE A 467 14.19 -11.22 -1.76
C PHE A 467 14.06 -9.72 -1.42
N ASP A 468 14.98 -8.86 -1.86
CA ASP A 468 15.14 -7.47 -1.38
C ASP A 468 13.88 -6.61 -1.53
N GLY A 469 13.11 -6.87 -2.59
CA GLY A 469 11.86 -6.16 -2.87
C GLY A 469 10.79 -6.35 -1.81
N GLN A 470 10.84 -7.42 -1.02
CA GLN A 470 9.90 -7.67 0.07
C GLN A 470 10.11 -6.68 1.21
N PHE A 471 11.36 -6.48 1.67
CA PHE A 471 11.70 -5.52 2.72
C PHE A 471 11.35 -4.09 2.32
N ILE A 472 11.66 -3.71 1.08
CA ILE A 472 11.36 -2.37 0.57
C ILE A 472 9.84 -2.17 0.42
N LEU A 473 9.09 -3.15 -0.08
CA LEU A 473 7.63 -3.06 -0.19
C LEU A 473 6.98 -2.97 1.20
N ARG A 474 7.42 -3.78 2.17
CA ARG A 474 6.97 -3.74 3.57
C ARG A 474 7.18 -2.34 4.16
N TRP A 475 8.42 -1.83 4.11
CA TRP A 475 8.73 -0.48 4.61
C TRP A 475 7.87 0.59 3.94
N MET A 476 7.66 0.52 2.62
CA MET A 476 6.80 1.49 1.91
C MET A 476 5.36 1.46 2.41
N LEU A 477 4.79 0.28 2.65
CA LEU A 477 3.43 0.12 3.18
C LEU A 477 3.33 0.66 4.61
N GLU A 478 4.32 0.40 5.46
CA GLU A 478 4.44 0.95 6.81
C GLU A 478 4.51 2.49 6.81
N GLN A 479 5.18 3.11 5.83
CA GLN A 479 5.14 4.58 5.61
C GLN A 479 3.82 5.09 4.96
N GLY A 480 2.79 4.23 4.88
CA GLY A 480 1.49 4.54 4.29
C GLY A 480 1.52 4.78 2.78
N GLN A 481 2.52 4.24 2.07
CA GLN A 481 2.63 4.32 0.61
C GLN A 481 2.13 3.04 -0.05
N CYS A 482 1.23 3.17 -1.02
CA CYS A 482 0.86 2.08 -1.92
C CYS A 482 1.60 2.27 -3.26
N PRO A 483 2.79 1.68 -3.47
CA PRO A 483 3.50 1.78 -4.74
C PRO A 483 2.81 0.94 -5.83
N ARG A 484 3.05 1.30 -7.10
CA ARG A 484 2.71 0.40 -8.21
C ARG A 484 3.71 -0.76 -8.23
N VAL A 485 3.22 -1.98 -8.14
CA VAL A 485 4.01 -3.22 -8.29
C VAL A 485 3.71 -3.87 -9.65
N ILE A 486 4.73 -4.50 -10.25
CA ILE A 486 4.57 -5.47 -11.34
C ILE A 486 4.96 -6.85 -10.78
N PRO A 487 4.00 -7.77 -10.57
CA PRO A 487 4.28 -9.09 -10.02
C PRO A 487 4.60 -10.13 -11.11
N ASN A 488 5.21 -11.23 -10.71
CA ASN A 488 5.24 -12.50 -11.43
C ASN A 488 4.99 -13.62 -10.41
N GLY A 489 3.75 -14.11 -10.35
CA GLY A 489 3.28 -14.89 -9.20
C GLY A 489 3.44 -14.10 -7.91
N SER A 490 4.14 -14.69 -6.92
CA SER A 490 4.49 -14.01 -5.66
C SER A 490 5.71 -13.09 -5.74
N LYS A 491 6.46 -13.09 -6.85
CA LYS A 491 7.72 -12.33 -7.00
C LYS A 491 7.47 -10.89 -7.48
N ILE A 492 8.25 -9.94 -6.98
CA ILE A 492 8.10 -8.50 -7.21
C ILE A 492 9.07 -8.04 -8.34
N MET A 493 8.67 -8.14 -9.62
CA MET A 493 9.58 -7.77 -10.72
C MET A 493 9.97 -6.28 -10.73
N CYS A 494 9.06 -5.40 -10.32
CA CYS A 494 9.31 -3.97 -10.25
C CYS A 494 8.41 -3.30 -9.20
N ILE A 495 8.99 -2.37 -8.43
CA ILE A 495 8.28 -1.41 -7.57
C ILE A 495 8.42 -0.03 -8.21
N THR A 496 7.36 0.79 -8.18
CA THR A 496 7.40 2.18 -8.67
C THR A 496 6.73 3.14 -7.69
N LEU A 497 7.52 4.07 -7.14
CA LEU A 497 7.01 5.22 -6.39
C LEU A 497 6.70 6.36 -7.38
N SER A 498 5.44 6.45 -7.79
CA SER A 498 4.97 7.43 -8.78
C SER A 498 5.24 8.89 -8.38
N ALA A 499 5.22 9.23 -7.09
CA ALA A 499 5.41 10.59 -6.58
C ALA A 499 6.81 11.19 -6.92
N LEU A 500 7.85 10.35 -6.89
CA LEU A 500 9.23 10.74 -7.27
C LEU A 500 9.65 10.16 -8.62
N ASN A 501 8.79 9.38 -9.28
CA ASN A 501 9.14 8.58 -10.45
C ASN A 501 10.40 7.71 -10.20
N ILE A 502 10.51 7.17 -8.98
CA ILE A 502 11.56 6.20 -8.63
C ILE A 502 11.07 4.82 -9.00
N ARG A 503 11.93 4.03 -9.63
CA ARG A 503 11.69 2.61 -9.93
C ARG A 503 12.70 1.77 -9.19
N ILE A 504 12.30 0.56 -8.80
CA ILE A 504 13.16 -0.49 -8.31
C ILE A 504 12.93 -1.68 -9.23
N ILE A 505 13.99 -2.25 -9.80
CA ILE A 505 13.91 -3.36 -10.75
C ILE A 505 14.87 -4.48 -10.37
N ASP A 506 14.47 -5.70 -10.68
CA ASP A 506 15.31 -6.88 -10.53
C ASP A 506 16.15 -7.09 -11.80
N SER A 507 17.48 -7.15 -11.64
CA SER A 507 18.40 -7.45 -12.73
C SER A 507 18.32 -8.88 -13.24
N PHE A 508 17.82 -9.83 -12.45
CA PHE A 508 17.68 -11.24 -12.87
C PHE A 508 16.65 -11.40 -14.03
N ASN A 509 15.88 -10.37 -14.36
CA ASN A 509 15.00 -10.37 -15.54
C ASN A 509 15.75 -10.15 -16.87
N PHE A 510 16.98 -9.64 -16.83
CA PHE A 510 17.85 -9.48 -18.01
C PHE A 510 19.21 -10.18 -17.85
N PHE A 511 19.62 -10.52 -16.62
CA PHE A 511 20.75 -11.39 -16.30
C PHE A 511 20.27 -12.66 -15.56
N PRO A 512 19.72 -13.67 -16.26
CA PRO A 512 19.12 -14.86 -15.66
C PRO A 512 20.18 -15.88 -15.19
N MET A 513 21.17 -15.43 -14.42
CA MET A 513 22.28 -16.22 -13.89
C MET A 513 22.74 -15.63 -12.55
N SER A 514 23.49 -16.39 -11.76
CA SER A 514 24.03 -15.89 -10.49
C SER A 514 25.00 -14.73 -10.71
N ILE A 515 25.02 -13.77 -9.78
CA ILE A 515 25.95 -12.63 -9.78
C ILE A 515 27.43 -13.04 -9.92
N SER A 516 27.81 -14.19 -9.34
CA SER A 516 29.15 -14.80 -9.47
C SER A 516 29.55 -15.20 -10.90
N LYS A 517 28.59 -15.34 -11.82
CA LYS A 517 28.85 -15.65 -13.24
C LYS A 517 28.96 -14.40 -14.10
N LEU A 518 28.46 -13.25 -13.65
CA LEU A 518 28.43 -12.02 -14.45
C LEU A 518 29.82 -11.53 -14.88
N PRO A 519 30.87 -11.50 -14.01
CA PRO A 519 32.18 -11.02 -14.43
C PRO A 519 32.72 -11.78 -15.65
N LYS A 520 32.70 -13.12 -15.59
CA LYS A 520 33.12 -13.97 -16.72
C LYS A 520 32.26 -13.77 -17.97
N THR A 521 30.94 -13.60 -17.82
CA THR A 521 30.03 -13.33 -18.95
C THR A 521 30.33 -12.00 -19.65
N PHE A 522 30.83 -11.00 -18.92
CA PHE A 522 31.15 -9.67 -19.45
C PHE A 522 32.65 -9.42 -19.68
N GLY A 523 33.51 -10.44 -19.55
CA GLY A 523 34.95 -10.32 -19.78
C GLY A 523 35.72 -9.55 -18.70
N LEU A 524 35.18 -9.47 -17.48
CA LEU A 524 35.82 -8.87 -16.31
C LEU A 524 36.59 -9.96 -15.56
N GLU A 525 37.92 -9.97 -15.72
CA GLU A 525 38.82 -10.96 -15.13
C GLU A 525 39.27 -10.57 -13.71
N GLU A 526 39.26 -9.27 -13.39
CA GLU A 526 39.71 -8.73 -12.10
C GLU A 526 38.66 -8.84 -10.98
N LEU A 527 37.46 -9.32 -11.30
CA LEU A 527 36.32 -9.40 -10.38
C LEU A 527 35.86 -10.84 -10.16
N ALA A 528 35.99 -11.30 -8.93
CA ALA A 528 35.41 -12.55 -8.47
C ALA A 528 34.53 -12.30 -7.24
N LYS A 529 33.36 -12.93 -7.20
CA LYS A 529 32.53 -12.93 -5.99
C LYS A 529 33.24 -13.72 -4.88
N GLY A 530 33.31 -13.13 -3.69
CA GLY A 530 33.82 -13.80 -2.49
C GLY A 530 32.81 -14.74 -1.84
N TYR A 531 33.09 -15.15 -0.60
CA TYR A 531 32.18 -15.95 0.23
C TYR A 531 32.01 -15.27 1.59
N PHE A 532 30.81 -15.37 2.17
CA PHE A 532 30.44 -14.71 3.43
C PHE A 532 29.66 -15.69 4.34
N PRO A 533 29.91 -15.74 5.66
CA PRO A 533 29.23 -16.69 6.53
C PRO A 533 27.84 -16.18 6.93
N HIS A 534 26.84 -16.43 6.09
CA HIS A 534 25.47 -15.90 6.26
C HIS A 534 24.80 -16.36 7.58
N LEU A 535 25.21 -17.52 8.13
CA LEU A 535 24.71 -18.03 9.41
C LEU A 535 25.48 -17.48 10.63
N PHE A 536 26.62 -16.82 10.41
CA PHE A 536 27.37 -16.14 11.48
C PHE A 536 26.89 -14.69 11.69
N ASN A 537 26.10 -14.15 10.75
CA ASN A 537 25.49 -12.82 10.86
C ASN A 537 24.32 -12.83 11.85
N CYS A 538 24.60 -12.51 13.11
CA CYS A 538 23.64 -12.42 14.20
C CYS A 538 24.06 -11.32 15.20
N PRO A 539 23.23 -10.95 16.20
CA PRO A 539 23.48 -9.77 17.04
C PRO A 539 24.76 -9.87 17.87
N SER A 540 25.07 -11.07 18.39
CA SER A 540 26.27 -11.32 19.21
C SER A 540 27.58 -11.20 18.45
N ASN A 541 27.57 -11.48 17.13
CA ASN A 541 28.78 -11.49 16.30
C ASN A 541 29.05 -10.16 15.58
N GLN A 542 28.17 -9.16 15.69
CA GLN A 542 28.31 -7.89 14.95
C GLN A 542 29.63 -7.14 15.22
N SER A 543 30.31 -7.39 16.35
CA SER A 543 31.63 -6.81 16.67
C SER A 543 32.75 -7.86 16.78
N TYR A 544 32.55 -9.05 16.20
CA TYR A 544 33.51 -10.15 16.29
C TYR A 544 34.81 -9.85 15.52
N VAL A 545 35.93 -10.02 16.22
CA VAL A 545 37.29 -10.07 15.67
C VAL A 545 38.01 -11.25 16.31
N GLY A 546 38.41 -12.25 15.52
CA GLY A 546 38.94 -13.49 16.08
C GLY A 546 39.38 -14.52 15.03
N SER A 547 39.22 -15.80 15.35
CA SER A 547 39.45 -16.92 14.43
C SER A 547 38.41 -16.95 13.31
N PHE A 548 38.75 -17.57 12.18
CA PHE A 548 37.80 -17.72 11.08
C PHE A 548 36.57 -18.57 11.50
N PRO A 549 35.33 -18.16 11.17
CA PRO A 549 34.12 -18.91 11.50
C PRO A 549 34.09 -20.28 10.84
N ASP A 550 33.41 -21.26 11.45
CA ASP A 550 33.27 -22.61 10.88
C ASP A 550 32.71 -22.57 9.44
N SER A 551 33.30 -23.38 8.56
CA SER A 551 32.87 -23.61 7.17
C SER A 551 31.38 -23.89 6.99
N ALA A 552 30.71 -24.53 7.96
CA ALA A 552 29.27 -24.78 7.94
C ALA A 552 28.44 -23.49 7.90
N LEU A 553 28.95 -22.41 8.50
CA LEU A 553 28.27 -21.11 8.59
C LEU A 553 28.22 -20.35 7.25
N PHE A 554 28.99 -20.81 6.26
CA PHE A 554 28.96 -20.36 4.87
C PHE A 554 27.94 -21.14 4.01
N SER A 555 27.14 -22.01 4.62
CA SER A 555 26.09 -22.80 3.98
C SER A 555 26.54 -23.64 2.77
N PRO A 556 27.68 -24.36 2.80
CA PRO A 556 28.15 -25.16 1.65
C PRO A 556 27.15 -26.26 1.23
N SER A 557 26.25 -26.67 2.12
CA SER A 557 25.16 -27.63 1.85
C SER A 557 24.15 -27.14 0.81
N THR A 558 23.91 -25.84 0.67
CA THR A 558 22.98 -25.25 -0.30
C THR A 558 23.61 -25.03 -1.69
N MET A 559 24.94 -25.18 -1.79
CA MET A 559 25.70 -24.99 -3.02
C MET A 559 25.75 -26.25 -3.89
N SER A 560 25.95 -26.04 -5.20
CA SER A 560 26.26 -27.10 -6.16
C SER A 560 27.58 -27.79 -5.82
N THR A 561 27.79 -29.04 -6.22
CA THR A 561 29.01 -29.80 -5.92
C THR A 561 30.29 -29.06 -6.33
N GLY A 562 30.32 -28.52 -7.56
CA GLY A 562 31.48 -27.78 -8.07
C GLY A 562 31.68 -26.39 -7.44
N ASP A 563 30.66 -25.79 -6.83
CA ASP A 563 30.83 -24.55 -6.05
C ASP A 563 31.22 -24.84 -4.59
N ARG A 564 30.78 -26.00 -4.06
CA ARG A 564 31.17 -26.54 -2.75
C ARG A 564 32.66 -26.87 -2.69
N GLU A 565 33.23 -27.43 -3.75
CA GLU A 565 34.68 -27.67 -3.86
C GLU A 565 35.47 -26.35 -3.81
N LYS A 566 35.04 -25.33 -4.56
CA LYS A 566 35.69 -24.01 -4.59
C LYS A 566 35.67 -23.31 -3.23
N ILE A 567 34.54 -23.35 -2.51
CA ILE A 567 34.48 -22.71 -1.19
C ILE A 567 35.38 -23.41 -0.18
N PHE A 568 35.50 -24.75 -0.20
CA PHE A 568 36.44 -25.44 0.68
C PHE A 568 37.91 -25.16 0.33
N LEU A 569 38.25 -25.06 -0.95
CA LEU A 569 39.60 -24.65 -1.39
C LEU A 569 39.93 -23.23 -0.92
N TRP A 570 39.01 -22.28 -1.13
CA TRP A 570 39.15 -20.90 -0.66
C TRP A 570 39.26 -20.83 0.88
N TYR A 571 38.35 -21.50 1.60
CA TYR A 571 38.29 -21.51 3.06
C TYR A 571 39.59 -22.05 3.67
N ASN A 572 40.15 -23.13 3.11
CA ASN A 572 41.41 -23.69 3.61
C ASN A 572 42.60 -22.72 3.47
N GLY A 573 42.56 -21.79 2.51
CA GLY A 573 43.54 -20.71 2.38
C GLY A 573 43.27 -19.47 3.25
N GLN A 574 42.09 -19.35 3.87
CA GLN A 574 41.72 -18.21 4.72
C GLN A 574 41.63 -18.53 6.21
N LYS A 575 41.37 -19.80 6.58
CA LYS A 575 41.06 -20.21 7.97
C LYS A 575 42.10 -19.87 9.04
N THR A 576 43.34 -19.59 8.66
CA THR A 576 44.44 -19.19 9.55
C THR A 576 44.51 -17.67 9.80
N ASN A 577 43.77 -16.89 9.02
CA ASN A 577 43.77 -15.43 9.11
C ASN A 577 42.80 -14.95 10.20
N THR A 578 43.09 -13.78 10.79
CA THR A 578 42.15 -13.10 11.68
C THR A 578 40.92 -12.66 10.89
N PHE A 579 39.73 -13.04 11.35
CA PHE A 579 38.46 -12.67 10.76
C PHE A 579 37.85 -11.49 11.52
N ASP A 580 37.65 -10.38 10.81
CA ASP A 580 36.94 -9.18 11.27
C ASP A 580 35.58 -9.14 10.57
N PHE A 581 34.51 -9.43 11.32
CA PHE A 581 33.20 -9.65 10.74
C PHE A 581 32.67 -8.41 10.00
N LYS A 582 32.88 -7.21 10.55
CA LYS A 582 32.42 -5.96 9.92
C LYS A 582 33.15 -5.68 8.62
N LYS A 583 34.48 -5.86 8.60
CA LYS A 583 35.29 -5.65 7.39
C LYS A 583 34.91 -6.63 6.27
N GLU A 584 34.74 -7.91 6.60
CA GLU A 584 34.38 -8.92 5.59
C GLU A 584 32.93 -8.76 5.10
N MET A 585 31.98 -8.39 5.97
CA MET A 585 30.59 -8.05 5.56
C MET A 585 30.55 -6.87 4.58
N LEU A 586 31.24 -5.76 4.91
CA LEU A 586 31.34 -4.60 4.01
C LEU A 586 32.00 -4.96 2.68
N LYS A 587 33.11 -5.70 2.71
CA LYS A 587 33.89 -6.12 1.54
C LYS A 587 33.08 -7.02 0.61
N TYR A 588 32.33 -7.98 1.16
CA TYR A 588 31.49 -8.89 0.38
C TYR A 588 30.30 -8.17 -0.27
N CYS A 589 29.49 -7.44 0.51
CA CYS A 589 28.33 -6.73 0.00
C CYS A 589 28.73 -5.64 -1.03
N ARG A 590 29.84 -4.91 -0.79
CA ARG A 590 30.43 -3.98 -1.77
C ARG A 590 30.84 -4.68 -3.07
N SER A 591 31.42 -5.88 -2.99
CA SER A 591 31.84 -6.64 -4.18
C SER A 591 30.64 -7.01 -5.06
N ASP A 592 29.54 -7.48 -4.45
CA ASP A 592 28.31 -7.80 -5.17
C ASP A 592 27.71 -6.55 -5.85
N VAL A 593 27.60 -5.42 -5.15
CA VAL A 593 27.11 -4.17 -5.74
C VAL A 593 28.00 -3.68 -6.89
N ASP A 594 29.34 -3.75 -6.75
CA ASP A 594 30.27 -3.30 -7.79
C ASP A 594 30.26 -4.21 -9.02
N ILE A 595 30.20 -5.55 -8.83
CA ILE A 595 30.01 -6.52 -9.91
C ILE A 595 28.72 -6.20 -10.67
N LEU A 596 27.59 -6.02 -9.98
CA LEU A 596 26.32 -5.72 -10.61
C LEU A 596 26.36 -4.39 -11.37
N ARG A 597 26.93 -3.34 -10.77
CA ARG A 597 27.09 -2.01 -11.37
C ARG A 597 27.90 -2.06 -12.65
N ARG A 598 29.10 -2.65 -12.63
CA ARG A 598 29.99 -2.73 -13.80
C ARG A 598 29.39 -3.58 -14.93
N CYS A 599 28.82 -4.74 -14.60
CA CYS A 599 28.16 -5.59 -15.60
C CYS A 599 26.93 -4.89 -16.22
N CYS A 600 26.14 -4.17 -15.42
CA CYS A 600 25.05 -3.34 -15.95
C CYS A 600 25.54 -2.17 -16.81
N LYS A 601 26.73 -1.61 -16.52
CA LYS A 601 27.32 -0.55 -17.35
C LYS A 601 27.70 -1.11 -18.74
N ILE A 602 28.46 -2.20 -18.80
CA ILE A 602 28.87 -2.84 -20.06
C ILE A 602 27.66 -3.26 -20.89
N PHE A 603 26.66 -3.89 -20.26
CA PHE A 603 25.42 -4.27 -20.95
C PHE A 603 24.69 -3.08 -21.60
N ARG A 604 24.74 -1.89 -20.98
CA ARG A 604 24.15 -0.64 -21.52
C ARG A 604 25.00 0.08 -22.57
N GLU A 605 26.25 -0.35 -22.74
CA GLU A 605 27.14 0.10 -23.82
C GLU A 605 26.99 -0.82 -25.05
N GLN A 606 26.59 -2.07 -24.84
CA GLN A 606 26.33 -3.07 -25.88
C GLN A 606 24.89 -3.06 -26.44
N PHE A 607 23.89 -2.59 -25.67
CA PHE A 607 22.45 -2.63 -26.00
C PHE A 607 21.68 -1.36 -25.56
#